data_AF-A0A1I1TS72-F1
#
_entry.id   AF-A0A1I1TS72-F1
#
_cell.length_a   1.000
_cell.length_b   1.000
_cell.length_c   1.000
_cell.angle_alpha   90.00
_cell.angle_beta   90.00
_cell.angle_gamma   90.00
#
_symmetry.space_group_name_H-M   'P 1'
#
loop_
_entity.id
_entity.type
_entity.pdbx_description
1 polymer ?
#
loop_
_entity_poly.entity_id
_entity_poly.type
_entity_poly.pdbx_seq_one_letter_code
_entity_poly.pdbx_strand_id
1 'polypeptide(L)'
;MTRQYWTVAILACAPLVAGCPPTYTPGETESGTETDSETTDTSTSTSPEVTTTTSTTVTPTTEPETSTTTTSTSTTGPTTGNMGCAGDGDCTDPDKPFCIEQACVGCDGTPDPDATCAEVDAATPVCDPDSGACVVCTPENQGLCTDATPVCDAATNECVGCVEHDDCPDSACNTETGACFALDYVVHVDGAAQCDIGDGTKEAPFCQIPQALDKVAMNDPSLGWTIKVKTGNYIHPSLVVPEASNLAIVGDGGIAKIRSNTGPTLQINPSSKVLLGKLNFSSNADDTGLTCTGSQVQGTDLNFSLNRQGYVGTDCTAHFNRTVFYKNTSGGLSAFGAGATAVVNSYISNNGANAEANYGGLLTGQSHELNLVYSTVVNNLSEVGARSLLCMPDAGAATVRNSVIIAFVAPSIDCATATFENSAIDEGKTDGDTNLAATMADAMVWFEGQVGGVYKAKADTPIATLAVWKDGDPATDFNGDPRPATDGETDYAGADRPAQ
;
A
#
# COMPACT_ATOMS: atom_id res chain seq x y z
N MET A 1 -51.05 7.59 55.82
CA MET A 1 -50.91 9.03 55.53
C MET A 1 -49.62 9.50 56.16
N THR A 2 -48.74 10.09 55.33
CA THR A 2 -47.57 10.98 55.57
C THR A 2 -46.27 10.46 54.95
N ARG A 3 -45.80 11.21 53.95
CA ARG A 3 -44.53 11.04 53.22
C ARG A 3 -43.37 11.44 54.13
N GLN A 4 -42.36 10.59 54.24
CA GLN A 4 -41.04 10.96 54.77
C GLN A 4 -40.18 11.52 53.64
N TYR A 5 -39.79 12.78 53.76
CA TYR A 5 -38.78 13.42 52.92
C TYR A 5 -37.40 13.21 53.55
N TRP A 6 -36.46 12.69 52.77
CA TRP A 6 -35.05 12.64 53.12
C TRP A 6 -34.38 13.96 52.72
N THR A 7 -33.82 14.65 53.71
CA THR A 7 -33.02 15.86 53.55
C THR A 7 -31.58 15.44 53.26
N VAL A 8 -31.09 15.68 52.03
CA VAL A 8 -29.67 15.55 51.70
C VAL A 8 -28.98 16.88 52.03
N ALA A 9 -28.01 16.84 52.93
CA ALA A 9 -27.19 17.99 53.30
C ALA A 9 -26.17 18.28 52.19
N ILE A 10 -26.24 19.48 51.62
CA ILE A 10 -25.26 20.02 50.67
C ILE A 10 -24.06 20.52 51.47
N LEU A 11 -22.92 19.86 51.32
CA LEU A 11 -21.64 20.28 51.87
C LEU A 11 -21.08 21.40 50.98
N ALA A 12 -21.03 22.62 51.52
CA ALA A 12 -20.44 23.78 50.85
C ALA A 12 -18.91 23.71 50.96
N CYS A 13 -18.22 23.47 49.85
CA CYS A 13 -16.77 23.71 49.71
C CYS A 13 -16.54 25.18 49.33
N ALA A 14 -15.69 25.85 50.11
CA ALA A 14 -15.23 27.21 49.87
C ALA A 14 -14.25 27.26 48.67
N PRO A 15 -14.24 28.35 47.87
CA PRO A 15 -13.27 28.53 46.81
C PRO A 15 -11.90 28.94 47.38
N LEU A 16 -10.86 28.19 47.01
CA LEU A 16 -9.46 28.57 47.16
C LEU A 16 -9.13 29.70 46.17
N VAL A 17 -8.75 30.86 46.70
CA VAL A 17 -8.20 31.99 45.96
C VAL A 17 -6.74 31.67 45.63
N ALA A 18 -6.45 31.34 44.37
CA ALA A 18 -5.10 31.26 43.84
C ALA A 18 -4.66 32.65 43.34
N GLY A 19 -3.50 33.11 43.82
CA GLY A 19 -2.92 34.41 43.48
C GLY A 19 -2.41 34.48 42.04
N CYS A 20 -2.53 35.66 41.44
CA CYS A 20 -1.97 35.98 40.13
C CYS A 20 -0.43 35.87 40.11
N PRO A 21 0.17 35.33 39.03
CA PRO A 21 1.58 35.56 38.73
C PRO A 21 1.80 37.00 38.21
N PRO A 22 3.02 37.57 38.37
CA PRO A 22 3.32 38.93 37.95
C PRO A 22 3.31 39.10 36.43
N THR A 23 2.85 40.28 36.01
CA THR A 23 2.84 40.81 34.65
C THR A 23 4.24 40.82 34.03
N TYR A 24 4.39 40.15 32.89
CA TYR A 24 5.57 40.23 32.03
C TYR A 24 5.52 41.53 31.22
N THR A 25 6.51 42.39 31.42
CA THR A 25 6.71 43.64 30.69
C THR A 25 7.40 43.32 29.35
N PRO A 26 6.86 43.70 28.18
CA PRO A 26 7.56 43.53 26.91
C PRO A 26 8.74 44.50 26.85
N GLY A 27 9.95 43.94 26.80
CA GLY A 27 11.20 44.66 26.57
C GLY A 27 11.32 45.09 25.11
N GLU A 28 11.99 46.23 24.96
CA GLU A 28 12.16 47.07 23.78
C GLU A 28 12.66 46.37 22.51
N THR A 29 12.11 46.85 21.40
CA THR A 29 12.52 46.62 20.02
C THR A 29 13.90 47.23 19.76
N GLU A 30 14.93 46.40 19.58
CA GLU A 30 16.16 46.81 18.89
C GLU A 30 16.10 46.38 17.42
N SER A 31 16.06 47.41 16.58
CA SER A 31 16.14 47.37 15.12
C SER A 31 17.55 47.01 14.69
N GLY A 32 17.78 45.75 14.31
CA GLY A 32 18.98 45.29 13.61
C GLY A 32 18.70 45.17 12.12
N THR A 33 19.27 46.09 11.34
CA THR A 33 19.19 46.16 9.88
C THR A 33 19.87 44.95 9.24
N GLU A 34 19.09 44.06 8.62
CA GLU A 34 19.64 43.03 7.73
C GLU A 34 20.21 43.70 6.48
N THR A 35 21.47 43.40 6.22
CA THR A 35 22.22 43.84 5.05
C THR A 35 22.11 42.75 4.01
N ASP A 36 21.47 43.07 2.88
CA ASP A 36 21.49 42.30 1.64
C ASP A 36 22.94 41.91 1.29
N SER A 37 23.20 40.60 1.20
CA SER A 37 24.33 40.06 0.48
C SER A 37 23.80 39.20 -0.66
N GLU A 38 23.67 39.87 -1.78
CA GLU A 38 23.50 39.33 -3.12
C GLU A 38 24.75 38.52 -3.49
N THR A 39 24.70 37.20 -3.27
CA THR A 39 25.73 36.29 -3.80
C THR A 39 25.35 35.88 -5.22
N THR A 40 26.04 36.49 -6.17
CA THR A 40 26.04 36.14 -7.59
C THR A 40 26.80 34.83 -7.78
N ASP A 41 26.12 33.69 -7.90
CA ASP A 41 26.78 32.45 -8.33
C ASP A 41 26.64 32.25 -9.84
N THR A 42 27.83 32.22 -10.44
CA THR A 42 28.14 32.18 -11.86
C THR A 42 27.96 30.76 -12.38
N SER A 43 26.99 30.56 -13.27
CA SER A 43 26.83 29.33 -14.05
C SER A 43 28.06 29.09 -14.92
N THR A 44 28.95 28.21 -14.48
CA THR A 44 30.06 27.71 -15.30
C THR A 44 29.72 26.30 -15.76
N SER A 45 29.14 26.22 -16.95
CA SER A 45 28.99 24.98 -17.71
C SER A 45 30.37 24.43 -18.06
N THR A 46 30.71 23.26 -17.52
CA THR A 46 31.84 22.45 -17.98
C THR A 46 31.33 21.06 -18.31
N SER A 47 31.26 20.81 -19.61
CA SER A 47 31.04 19.52 -20.25
C SER A 47 32.20 18.57 -19.94
N PRO A 48 31.96 17.31 -19.53
CA PRO A 48 32.95 16.26 -19.65
C PRO A 48 32.80 15.54 -20.99
N GLU A 49 33.92 15.63 -21.70
CA GLU A 49 34.40 14.89 -22.86
C GLU A 49 34.02 13.40 -22.85
N VAL A 50 33.32 12.98 -23.90
CA VAL A 50 33.05 11.59 -24.25
C VAL A 50 34.38 10.91 -24.60
N THR A 51 34.84 10.03 -23.72
CA THR A 51 35.97 9.13 -24.02
C THR A 51 35.42 7.77 -24.41
N THR A 52 35.53 7.48 -25.71
CA THR A 52 35.17 6.19 -26.32
C THR A 52 36.22 5.15 -25.98
N THR A 53 35.92 4.23 -25.07
CA THR A 53 36.73 3.03 -24.82
C THR A 53 36.16 1.84 -25.57
N THR A 54 36.88 1.45 -26.61
CA THR A 54 36.75 0.23 -27.39
C THR A 54 36.93 -0.99 -26.48
N SER A 55 35.89 -1.81 -26.31
CA SER A 55 36.02 -3.11 -25.64
C SER A 55 35.78 -4.24 -26.64
N THR A 56 36.85 -5.00 -26.84
CA THR A 56 36.97 -6.24 -27.62
C THR A 56 36.06 -7.34 -27.08
N THR A 57 35.12 -7.80 -27.90
CA THR A 57 34.34 -9.02 -27.66
C THR A 57 35.23 -10.24 -27.92
N VAL A 58 35.51 -10.98 -26.84
CA VAL A 58 36.19 -12.27 -26.88
C VAL A 58 35.12 -13.38 -26.96
N THR A 59 35.23 -14.17 -28.00
CA THR A 59 34.45 -15.38 -28.31
C THR A 59 34.61 -16.44 -27.22
N PRO A 60 33.54 -17.06 -26.68
CA PRO A 60 33.69 -18.29 -25.92
C PRO A 60 33.73 -19.49 -26.86
N THR A 61 34.84 -20.22 -26.75
CA THR A 61 35.11 -21.52 -27.36
C THR A 61 34.18 -22.57 -26.78
N THR A 62 33.41 -23.24 -27.64
CA THR A 62 32.60 -24.42 -27.31
C THR A 62 33.47 -25.67 -27.35
N GLU A 63 33.51 -26.40 -26.24
CA GLU A 63 34.13 -27.72 -26.10
C GLU A 63 33.17 -28.81 -26.63
N PRO A 64 33.66 -29.89 -27.27
CA PRO A 64 32.79 -30.86 -27.91
C PRO A 64 32.39 -31.98 -26.94
N GLU A 65 31.09 -32.12 -26.70
CA GLU A 65 30.55 -33.32 -26.07
C GLU A 65 30.58 -34.52 -27.02
N THR A 66 31.13 -35.60 -26.49
CA THR A 66 31.21 -36.91 -27.13
C THR A 66 29.87 -37.62 -26.96
N SER A 67 29.19 -37.94 -28.07
CA SER A 67 28.04 -38.84 -28.07
C SER A 67 28.21 -39.96 -29.10
N THR A 68 28.52 -41.15 -28.60
CA THR A 68 28.40 -42.43 -29.29
C THR A 68 26.97 -42.95 -29.19
N THR A 69 26.24 -43.06 -30.31
CA THR A 69 25.24 -44.14 -30.46
C THR A 69 24.93 -44.47 -31.92
N THR A 70 25.34 -45.68 -32.29
CA THR A 70 24.62 -46.69 -33.10
C THR A 70 23.82 -46.29 -34.34
N THR A 71 24.37 -46.75 -35.45
CA THR A 71 23.73 -47.20 -36.69
C THR A 71 22.32 -47.80 -36.51
N SER A 72 21.35 -47.27 -37.24
CA SER A 72 20.10 -47.97 -37.58
C SER A 72 19.63 -47.53 -38.97
N THR A 73 19.90 -48.43 -39.92
CA THR A 73 19.10 -48.79 -41.10
C THR A 73 18.08 -47.80 -41.66
N SER A 74 18.38 -47.35 -42.88
CA SER A 74 17.44 -46.78 -43.84
C SER A 74 16.36 -47.80 -44.25
N THR A 75 15.11 -47.47 -43.97
CA THR A 75 13.94 -48.01 -44.66
C THR A 75 13.20 -46.88 -45.37
N THR A 76 13.22 -46.97 -46.69
CA THR A 76 12.43 -46.21 -47.66
C THR A 76 10.93 -46.46 -47.43
N GLY A 77 10.23 -45.46 -46.91
CA GLY A 77 8.76 -45.36 -46.89
C GLY A 77 8.27 -44.37 -47.96
N PRO A 78 7.03 -44.51 -48.48
CA PRO A 78 6.60 -43.82 -49.68
C PRO A 78 6.40 -42.32 -49.41
N THR A 79 6.82 -41.49 -50.36
CA THR A 79 6.42 -40.08 -50.46
C THR A 79 4.93 -40.00 -50.78
N THR A 80 4.08 -40.10 -49.76
CA THR A 80 2.78 -39.42 -49.76
C THR A 80 3.08 -37.93 -49.71
N GLY A 81 2.73 -37.20 -50.78
CA GLY A 81 2.86 -35.74 -50.79
C GLY A 81 2.20 -35.15 -49.55
N ASN A 82 2.79 -34.08 -49.04
CA ASN A 82 2.31 -33.29 -47.90
C ASN A 82 0.83 -32.96 -48.11
N MET A 83 -0.07 -33.84 -47.69
CA MET A 83 -1.49 -33.57 -47.64
C MET A 83 -1.62 -32.67 -46.43
N GLY A 84 -1.77 -31.38 -46.71
CA GLY A 84 -2.10 -30.41 -45.68
C GLY A 84 -3.41 -30.75 -44.98
N CYS A 85 -3.78 -29.96 -43.99
CA CYS A 85 -5.04 -30.15 -43.27
C CYS A 85 -6.25 -30.09 -44.25
N ALA A 86 -7.28 -30.89 -44.02
CA ALA A 86 -8.54 -30.88 -44.76
C ALA A 86 -9.64 -30.12 -43.99
N GLY A 87 -9.47 -29.93 -42.67
CA GLY A 87 -10.24 -29.03 -41.82
C GLY A 87 -9.57 -28.84 -40.46
N ASP A 88 -10.15 -27.99 -39.61
CA ASP A 88 -9.57 -27.61 -38.31
C ASP A 88 -9.31 -28.81 -37.39
N GLY A 89 -10.15 -29.84 -37.44
CA GLY A 89 -9.97 -31.08 -36.69
C GLY A 89 -8.71 -31.90 -37.06
N ASP A 90 -8.06 -31.60 -38.18
CA ASP A 90 -6.77 -32.20 -38.56
C ASP A 90 -5.56 -31.47 -37.91
N CYS A 91 -5.79 -30.29 -37.35
CA CYS A 91 -4.79 -29.47 -36.71
C CYS A 91 -4.77 -29.75 -35.20
N THR A 92 -3.92 -30.68 -34.78
CA THR A 92 -3.82 -31.12 -33.37
C THR A 92 -2.87 -30.26 -32.52
N ASP A 93 -2.21 -29.28 -33.14
CA ASP A 93 -1.34 -28.32 -32.46
C ASP A 93 -2.22 -27.24 -31.82
N PRO A 94 -2.24 -27.10 -30.48
CA PRO A 94 -3.09 -26.12 -29.81
C PRO A 94 -2.78 -24.66 -30.21
N ASP A 95 -1.54 -24.38 -30.65
CA ASP A 95 -1.14 -23.04 -31.09
C ASP A 95 -1.51 -22.78 -32.56
N LYS A 96 -1.94 -23.82 -33.29
CA LYS A 96 -2.32 -23.74 -34.71
C LYS A 96 -3.57 -24.55 -35.01
N PRO A 97 -4.71 -24.29 -34.35
CA PRO A 97 -5.87 -25.18 -34.45
C PRO A 97 -6.67 -24.97 -35.76
N PHE A 98 -6.33 -23.98 -36.58
CA PHE A 98 -7.13 -23.60 -37.76
C PHE A 98 -6.50 -24.08 -39.07
N CYS A 99 -7.31 -24.66 -39.95
CA CYS A 99 -6.88 -25.11 -41.26
C CYS A 99 -7.20 -24.07 -42.35
N ILE A 100 -6.19 -23.29 -42.76
CA ILE A 100 -6.32 -22.29 -43.82
C ILE A 100 -5.41 -22.66 -44.99
N GLU A 101 -5.99 -22.76 -46.20
CA GLU A 101 -5.24 -23.11 -47.43
C GLU A 101 -4.42 -24.40 -47.31
N GLN A 102 -4.94 -25.39 -46.59
CA GLN A 102 -4.26 -26.67 -46.28
C GLN A 102 -3.04 -26.51 -45.36
N ALA A 103 -2.89 -25.40 -44.64
CA ALA A 103 -1.89 -25.23 -43.60
C ALA A 103 -2.56 -24.99 -42.24
N CYS A 104 -2.05 -25.65 -41.20
CA CYS A 104 -2.45 -25.33 -39.83
C CYS A 104 -1.81 -24.01 -39.41
N VAL A 105 -2.64 -23.05 -39.02
CA VAL A 105 -2.27 -21.70 -38.61
C VAL A 105 -2.93 -21.36 -37.27
N GLY A 106 -2.36 -20.37 -36.58
CA GLY A 106 -2.97 -19.79 -35.38
C GLY A 106 -4.21 -18.96 -35.71
N CYS A 107 -4.92 -18.53 -34.68
CA CYS A 107 -6.09 -17.66 -34.82
C CYS A 107 -5.74 -16.34 -35.51
N ASP A 108 -4.50 -15.86 -35.36
CA ASP A 108 -3.94 -14.66 -35.98
C ASP A 108 -3.90 -14.73 -37.51
N GLY A 109 -3.90 -15.94 -38.06
CA GLY A 109 -3.97 -16.20 -39.51
C GLY A 109 -5.38 -16.08 -40.11
N THR A 110 -6.41 -15.92 -39.28
CA THR A 110 -7.82 -15.88 -39.72
C THR A 110 -8.28 -14.44 -40.03
N PRO A 111 -9.33 -14.24 -40.85
CA PRO A 111 -9.86 -12.90 -41.14
C PRO A 111 -10.50 -12.19 -39.94
N ASP A 112 -10.96 -12.94 -38.94
CA ASP A 112 -11.58 -12.44 -37.71
C ASP A 112 -11.12 -13.33 -36.53
N PRO A 113 -9.93 -13.06 -35.96
CA PRO A 113 -9.28 -13.93 -34.99
C PRO A 113 -10.13 -14.27 -33.77
N ASP A 114 -10.73 -13.26 -33.12
CA ASP A 114 -11.56 -13.45 -31.93
C ASP A 114 -12.87 -14.17 -32.27
N ALA A 115 -13.54 -13.79 -33.37
CA ALA A 115 -14.77 -14.50 -33.77
C ALA A 115 -14.51 -15.97 -34.07
N THR A 116 -13.36 -16.29 -34.68
CA THR A 116 -12.98 -17.67 -34.99
C THR A 116 -12.70 -18.45 -33.70
N CYS A 117 -12.00 -17.87 -32.72
CA CYS A 117 -11.81 -18.48 -31.41
C CYS A 117 -13.13 -18.72 -30.68
N ALA A 118 -14.03 -17.73 -30.64
CA ALA A 118 -15.34 -17.84 -29.99
C ALA A 118 -16.26 -18.89 -30.63
N GLU A 119 -16.12 -19.16 -31.93
CA GLU A 119 -16.85 -20.24 -32.61
C GLU A 119 -16.31 -21.63 -32.25
N VAL A 120 -15.00 -21.76 -32.01
CA VAL A 120 -14.36 -23.03 -31.62
C VAL A 120 -14.66 -23.36 -30.16
N ASP A 121 -14.44 -22.40 -29.26
CA ASP A 121 -14.71 -22.56 -27.83
C ASP A 121 -15.17 -21.24 -27.21
N ALA A 122 -16.38 -21.25 -26.66
CA ALA A 122 -16.93 -20.11 -25.95
C ALA A 122 -16.18 -19.78 -24.65
N ALA A 123 -15.36 -20.70 -24.13
CA ALA A 123 -14.53 -20.48 -22.95
C ALA A 123 -13.20 -19.78 -23.29
N THR A 124 -12.73 -19.82 -24.54
CA THR A 124 -11.51 -19.14 -24.99
C THR A 124 -11.79 -18.29 -26.24
N PRO A 125 -12.61 -17.25 -26.11
CA PRO A 125 -13.11 -16.50 -27.26
C PRO A 125 -12.10 -15.51 -27.86
N VAL A 126 -10.91 -15.33 -27.26
CA VAL A 126 -9.95 -14.31 -27.70
C VAL A 126 -8.76 -14.96 -28.38
N CYS A 127 -8.32 -14.38 -29.49
CA CYS A 127 -7.06 -14.74 -30.09
C CYS A 127 -5.91 -13.96 -29.42
N ASP A 128 -4.94 -14.67 -28.85
CA ASP A 128 -3.68 -14.07 -28.45
C ASP A 128 -2.77 -13.89 -29.67
N PRO A 129 -2.47 -12.65 -30.09
CA PRO A 129 -1.66 -12.41 -31.29
C PRO A 129 -0.20 -12.86 -31.13
N ASP A 130 0.31 -13.01 -29.90
CA ASP A 130 1.71 -13.37 -29.67
C ASP A 130 1.93 -14.89 -29.76
N SER A 131 0.99 -15.68 -29.26
CA SER A 131 1.04 -17.14 -29.35
C SER A 131 0.32 -17.71 -30.57
N GLY A 132 -0.66 -17.00 -31.13
CA GLY A 132 -1.58 -17.52 -32.15
C GLY A 132 -2.63 -18.48 -31.58
N ALA A 133 -2.72 -18.61 -30.25
CA ALA A 133 -3.66 -19.50 -29.57
C ALA A 133 -4.94 -18.79 -29.15
N CYS A 134 -6.02 -19.56 -29.00
CA CYS A 134 -7.27 -19.06 -28.41
C CYS A 134 -7.20 -19.13 -26.88
N VAL A 135 -7.39 -17.99 -26.22
CA VAL A 135 -7.26 -17.79 -24.78
C VAL A 135 -8.54 -17.19 -24.19
N VAL A 136 -8.65 -17.19 -22.86
CA VAL A 136 -9.83 -16.64 -22.15
C VAL A 136 -9.91 -15.13 -22.35
N CYS A 137 -8.78 -14.45 -22.23
CA CYS A 137 -8.68 -13.01 -22.30
C CYS A 137 -7.28 -12.56 -22.73
N THR A 138 -7.16 -11.31 -23.13
CA THR A 138 -5.89 -10.59 -23.25
C THR A 138 -6.03 -9.22 -22.56
N PRO A 139 -4.94 -8.48 -22.28
CA PRO A 139 -5.03 -7.14 -21.70
C PRO A 139 -5.93 -6.17 -22.50
N GLU A 140 -5.99 -6.31 -23.82
CA GLU A 140 -6.84 -5.50 -24.70
C GLU A 140 -8.33 -5.82 -24.56
N ASN A 141 -8.63 -7.06 -24.16
CA ASN A 141 -9.98 -7.60 -24.04
C ASN A 141 -10.35 -7.91 -22.58
N GLN A 142 -9.76 -7.21 -21.60
CA GLN A 142 -10.03 -7.39 -20.17
C GLN A 142 -11.53 -7.32 -19.83
N GLY A 143 -12.34 -6.58 -20.58
CA GLY A 143 -13.78 -6.48 -20.36
C GLY A 143 -14.54 -7.83 -20.47
N LEU A 144 -13.90 -8.90 -20.96
CA LEU A 144 -14.45 -10.26 -20.95
C LEU A 144 -14.35 -10.93 -19.56
N CYS A 145 -13.42 -10.46 -18.73
CA CYS A 145 -13.28 -10.89 -17.35
C CYS A 145 -14.32 -10.16 -16.48
N THR A 146 -15.30 -10.90 -15.95
CA THR A 146 -16.42 -10.35 -15.18
C THR A 146 -16.51 -10.94 -13.78
N ASP A 147 -17.43 -10.40 -12.98
CA ASP A 147 -17.81 -10.92 -11.67
C ASP A 147 -16.63 -11.01 -10.68
N ALA A 148 -16.30 -12.22 -10.22
CA ALA A 148 -15.28 -12.49 -9.21
C ALA A 148 -13.85 -12.53 -9.79
N THR A 149 -13.71 -12.47 -11.11
CA THR A 149 -12.43 -12.49 -11.80
C THR A 149 -12.38 -11.39 -12.86
N PRO A 150 -12.29 -10.10 -12.47
CA PRO A 150 -12.38 -8.98 -13.39
C PRO A 150 -11.06 -8.61 -14.09
N VAL A 151 -9.96 -9.30 -13.78
CA VAL A 151 -8.62 -8.99 -14.30
C VAL A 151 -8.18 -10.08 -15.25
N CYS A 152 -7.62 -9.69 -16.39
CA CYS A 152 -6.91 -10.64 -17.24
C CYS A 152 -5.44 -10.70 -16.82
N ASP A 153 -5.00 -11.85 -16.33
CA ASP A 153 -3.59 -12.07 -16.03
C ASP A 153 -2.83 -12.26 -17.35
N ALA A 154 -1.96 -11.30 -17.70
CA ALA A 154 -1.25 -11.29 -18.97
C ALA A 154 -0.22 -12.43 -19.13
N ALA A 155 0.20 -13.08 -18.03
CA ALA A 155 1.17 -14.16 -18.09
C ALA A 155 0.52 -15.51 -18.36
N THR A 156 -0.72 -15.69 -17.89
CA THR A 156 -1.48 -16.94 -18.00
C THR A 156 -2.64 -16.85 -18.99
N ASN A 157 -3.02 -15.65 -19.41
CA ASN A 157 -4.21 -15.34 -20.21
C ASN A 157 -5.50 -15.91 -19.58
N GLU A 158 -5.55 -15.95 -18.24
CA GLU A 158 -6.68 -16.38 -17.44
C GLU A 158 -7.32 -15.18 -16.71
N CYS A 159 -8.64 -15.24 -16.49
CA CYS A 159 -9.30 -14.26 -15.64
C CYS A 159 -9.02 -14.57 -14.16
N VAL A 160 -8.47 -13.61 -13.44
CA VAL A 160 -8.15 -13.69 -12.00
C VAL A 160 -8.89 -12.62 -11.21
N GLY A 161 -8.98 -12.82 -9.89
CA GLY A 161 -9.54 -11.82 -8.98
C GLY A 161 -8.67 -10.56 -8.93
N CYS A 162 -9.29 -9.40 -8.74
CA CYS A 162 -8.55 -8.17 -8.49
C CYS A 162 -7.79 -8.26 -7.16
N VAL A 163 -6.60 -7.68 -7.13
CA VAL A 163 -5.71 -7.62 -5.95
C VAL A 163 -5.44 -6.20 -5.52
N GLU A 164 -5.64 -5.21 -6.41
CA GLU A 164 -5.48 -3.79 -6.10
C GLU A 164 -6.54 -2.92 -6.76
N HIS A 165 -6.68 -1.67 -6.31
CA HIS A 165 -7.75 -0.80 -6.81
C HIS A 165 -7.59 -0.42 -8.29
N ASP A 166 -6.37 -0.49 -8.83
CA ASP A 166 -6.08 -0.17 -10.24
C ASP A 166 -6.60 -1.23 -11.21
N ASP A 167 -6.77 -2.47 -10.73
CA ASP A 167 -7.44 -3.55 -11.46
C ASP A 167 -8.90 -3.23 -11.80
N CYS A 168 -9.49 -2.27 -11.07
CA CYS A 168 -10.88 -1.84 -11.22
C CYS A 168 -10.94 -0.35 -11.60
N PRO A 169 -10.57 0.03 -12.84
CA PRO A 169 -10.43 1.43 -13.24
C PRO A 169 -11.74 2.23 -13.09
N ASP A 170 -12.89 1.60 -13.32
CA ASP A 170 -14.21 2.24 -13.20
C ASP A 170 -14.81 2.16 -11.79
N SER A 171 -14.20 1.41 -10.87
CA SER A 171 -14.60 1.37 -9.46
C SER A 171 -13.39 1.19 -8.53
N ALA A 172 -13.44 0.18 -7.66
CA ALA A 172 -12.37 -0.21 -6.75
C ALA A 172 -12.42 -1.73 -6.56
N CYS A 173 -11.28 -2.33 -6.28
CA CYS A 173 -11.22 -3.75 -5.92
C CYS A 173 -11.73 -3.98 -4.50
N ASN A 174 -12.59 -4.99 -4.32
CA ASN A 174 -12.86 -5.63 -3.04
C ASN A 174 -11.90 -6.81 -2.87
N THR A 175 -10.75 -6.53 -2.27
CA THR A 175 -9.64 -7.46 -2.02
C THR A 175 -10.03 -8.71 -1.21
N GLU A 176 -11.15 -8.70 -0.49
CA GLU A 176 -11.66 -9.89 0.20
C GLU A 176 -12.32 -10.88 -0.76
N THR A 177 -13.02 -10.38 -1.79
CA THR A 177 -13.77 -11.21 -2.73
C THR A 177 -13.07 -11.37 -4.08
N GLY A 178 -12.04 -10.57 -4.37
CA GLY A 178 -11.39 -10.49 -5.68
C GLY A 178 -12.26 -9.84 -6.76
N ALA A 179 -13.36 -9.19 -6.39
CA ALA A 179 -14.31 -8.60 -7.34
C ALA A 179 -14.22 -7.06 -7.33
N CYS A 180 -14.50 -6.43 -8.48
CA CYS A 180 -14.69 -4.99 -8.51
C CYS A 180 -16.04 -4.60 -7.89
N PHE A 181 -16.11 -3.45 -7.22
CA PHE A 181 -17.38 -2.88 -6.76
C PHE A 181 -18.30 -2.56 -7.95
N ALA A 182 -19.61 -2.68 -7.73
CA ALA A 182 -20.62 -2.46 -8.76
C ALA A 182 -20.62 -1.00 -9.25
N LEU A 183 -20.77 -0.81 -10.56
CA LEU A 183 -20.73 0.51 -11.20
C LEU A 183 -21.93 1.40 -10.82
N ASP A 184 -23.04 0.80 -10.39
CA ASP A 184 -24.24 1.53 -9.94
C ASP A 184 -24.00 2.38 -8.68
N TYR A 185 -22.94 2.08 -7.92
CA TYR A 185 -22.61 2.73 -6.65
C TYR A 185 -21.26 3.46 -6.69
N VAL A 186 -20.88 3.95 -7.87
CA VAL A 186 -19.67 4.77 -8.06
C VAL A 186 -20.05 6.26 -8.05
N VAL A 187 -19.30 7.05 -7.28
CA VAL A 187 -19.42 8.50 -7.26
C VAL A 187 -18.05 9.14 -7.46
N HIS A 188 -18.01 10.19 -8.28
CA HIS A 188 -16.79 10.92 -8.61
C HIS A 188 -16.73 12.25 -7.88
N VAL A 189 -15.53 12.59 -7.40
CA VAL A 189 -15.20 13.87 -6.77
C VAL A 189 -14.04 14.52 -7.53
N ASP A 190 -14.23 15.77 -7.96
CA ASP A 190 -13.21 16.60 -8.59
C ASP A 190 -13.26 18.01 -8.00
N GLY A 191 -12.23 18.40 -7.24
CA GLY A 191 -12.14 19.72 -6.62
C GLY A 191 -12.20 20.91 -7.61
N ALA A 192 -12.02 20.68 -8.91
CA ALA A 192 -12.17 21.69 -9.95
C ALA A 192 -13.60 21.79 -10.54
N ALA A 193 -14.51 20.88 -10.16
CA ALA A 193 -15.87 20.84 -10.64
C ALA A 193 -16.76 21.94 -10.04
N GLN A 194 -17.93 22.16 -10.66
CA GLN A 194 -18.90 23.14 -10.18
C GLN A 194 -19.74 22.57 -9.02
N CYS A 195 -19.58 23.14 -7.84
CA CYS A 195 -20.16 22.63 -6.59
C CYS A 195 -21.69 22.55 -6.54
N ASP A 196 -22.37 23.47 -7.22
CA ASP A 196 -23.83 23.63 -7.09
C ASP A 196 -24.63 22.70 -8.02
N ILE A 197 -23.97 22.04 -8.97
CA ILE A 197 -24.63 21.23 -10.01
C ILE A 197 -24.11 19.79 -10.12
N GLY A 198 -23.06 19.42 -9.37
CA GLY A 198 -22.53 18.07 -9.37
C GLY A 198 -23.56 17.07 -8.84
N ASP A 199 -23.77 15.97 -9.56
CA ASP A 199 -24.62 14.84 -9.15
C ASP A 199 -23.81 13.59 -8.77
N GLY A 200 -22.49 13.69 -8.87
CA GLY A 200 -21.53 12.63 -8.56
C GLY A 200 -21.27 11.67 -9.72
N THR A 201 -21.83 11.91 -10.91
CA THR A 201 -21.45 11.18 -12.14
C THR A 201 -20.05 11.59 -12.61
N LYS A 202 -19.48 10.85 -13.56
CA LYS A 202 -18.18 11.18 -14.15
C LYS A 202 -18.24 12.49 -14.95
N GLU A 203 -19.37 12.79 -15.57
CA GLU A 203 -19.61 14.01 -16.35
C GLU A 203 -19.92 15.23 -15.47
N ALA A 204 -20.56 15.02 -14.31
CA ALA A 204 -20.87 16.06 -13.33
C ALA A 204 -20.45 15.63 -11.90
N PRO A 205 -19.13 15.50 -11.64
CA PRO A 205 -18.64 15.04 -10.34
C PRO A 205 -18.97 16.05 -9.25
N PHE A 206 -19.02 15.57 -8.01
CA PHE A 206 -19.07 16.45 -6.85
C PHE A 206 -17.79 17.25 -6.73
N CYS A 207 -17.85 18.50 -6.25
CA CYS A 207 -16.64 19.28 -6.02
C CYS A 207 -16.02 19.00 -4.63
N GLN A 208 -16.78 18.39 -3.71
CA GLN A 208 -16.34 18.11 -2.33
C GLN A 208 -16.59 16.66 -1.95
N ILE A 209 -15.68 16.09 -1.15
CA ILE A 209 -15.82 14.73 -0.61
C ILE A 209 -17.05 14.57 0.31
N PRO A 210 -17.40 15.54 1.18
CA PRO A 210 -18.64 15.48 1.96
C PRO A 210 -19.90 15.23 1.14
N GLN A 211 -20.02 15.81 -0.07
CA GLN A 211 -21.20 15.60 -0.93
C GLN A 211 -21.32 14.12 -1.37
N ALA A 212 -20.19 13.47 -1.62
CA ALA A 212 -20.16 12.04 -1.93
C ALA A 212 -20.56 11.19 -0.72
N LEU A 213 -20.04 11.50 0.47
CA LEU A 213 -20.42 10.82 1.71
C LEU A 213 -21.91 11.03 2.06
N ASP A 214 -22.43 12.22 1.83
CA ASP A 214 -23.85 12.52 2.01
C ASP A 214 -24.71 11.69 1.04
N LYS A 215 -24.27 11.50 -0.22
CA LYS A 215 -24.96 10.62 -1.17
C LYS A 215 -24.96 9.16 -0.72
N VAL A 216 -23.84 8.66 -0.18
CA VAL A 216 -23.77 7.31 0.41
C VAL A 216 -24.77 7.20 1.57
N ALA A 217 -24.76 8.18 2.49
CA ALA A 217 -25.61 8.21 3.69
C ALA A 217 -27.11 8.32 3.38
N MET A 218 -27.49 9.06 2.33
CA MET A 218 -28.89 9.22 1.91
C MET A 218 -29.45 7.98 1.20
N ASN A 219 -28.57 7.12 0.70
CA ASN A 219 -28.93 5.82 0.13
C ASN A 219 -28.62 4.73 1.17
N ASP A 220 -28.46 3.48 0.74
CA ASP A 220 -28.06 2.39 1.63
C ASP A 220 -26.52 2.26 1.62
N PRO A 221 -25.82 2.60 2.73
CA PRO A 221 -24.35 2.54 2.80
C PRO A 221 -23.78 1.13 2.70
N SER A 222 -24.61 0.09 2.88
CA SER A 222 -24.17 -1.31 2.87
C SER A 222 -24.01 -1.90 1.46
N LEU A 223 -24.47 -1.19 0.42
CA LEU A 223 -24.50 -1.67 -0.97
C LEU A 223 -23.12 -1.82 -1.65
N GLY A 224 -22.04 -1.35 -1.01
CA GLY A 224 -20.70 -1.39 -1.60
C GLY A 224 -20.45 -0.20 -2.52
N TRP A 225 -20.16 0.95 -1.94
CA TRP A 225 -19.93 2.20 -2.66
C TRP A 225 -18.46 2.37 -3.04
N THR A 226 -18.19 3.06 -4.14
CA THR A 226 -16.86 3.59 -4.47
C THR A 226 -16.92 5.10 -4.63
N ILE A 227 -16.06 5.81 -3.89
CA ILE A 227 -15.80 7.24 -4.08
C ILE A 227 -14.45 7.37 -4.81
N LYS A 228 -14.49 7.78 -6.08
CA LYS A 228 -13.32 8.12 -6.89
C LYS A 228 -12.96 9.59 -6.68
N VAL A 229 -11.81 9.86 -6.08
CA VAL A 229 -11.36 11.22 -5.75
C VAL A 229 -10.24 11.63 -6.67
N LYS A 230 -10.52 12.55 -7.59
CA LYS A 230 -9.50 13.07 -8.52
C LYS A 230 -8.35 13.71 -7.76
N THR A 231 -7.14 13.55 -8.28
CA THR A 231 -5.94 14.21 -7.75
C THR A 231 -6.18 15.70 -7.51
N GLY A 232 -5.86 16.16 -6.29
CA GLY A 232 -6.15 17.52 -5.86
C GLY A 232 -5.84 17.72 -4.37
N ASN A 233 -6.09 18.94 -3.87
CA ASN A 233 -5.96 19.27 -2.45
C ASN A 233 -7.35 19.59 -1.87
N TYR A 234 -7.84 18.71 -1.02
CA TYR A 234 -9.16 18.75 -0.42
C TYR A 234 -9.06 19.17 1.04
N ILE A 235 -9.74 20.26 1.37
CA ILE A 235 -9.78 20.82 2.73
C ILE A 235 -11.25 20.88 3.14
N HIS A 236 -11.61 20.10 4.14
CA HIS A 236 -12.97 19.99 4.64
C HIS A 236 -12.99 20.07 6.16
N PRO A 237 -14.16 20.26 6.77
CA PRO A 237 -14.40 19.74 8.11
C PRO A 237 -14.11 18.23 8.13
N SER A 238 -13.98 17.68 9.33
CA SER A 238 -13.76 16.23 9.51
C SER A 238 -14.73 15.40 8.66
N LEU A 239 -14.20 14.47 7.86
CA LEU A 239 -14.99 13.58 7.03
C LEU A 239 -15.47 12.41 7.87
N VAL A 240 -16.77 12.14 7.86
CA VAL A 240 -17.38 11.08 8.67
C VAL A 240 -17.99 10.04 7.76
N VAL A 241 -17.45 8.82 7.80
CA VAL A 241 -18.03 7.67 7.08
C VAL A 241 -19.33 7.25 7.79
N PRO A 242 -20.44 7.06 7.08
CA PRO A 242 -21.69 6.60 7.68
C PRO A 242 -21.51 5.26 8.39
N GLU A 243 -22.28 5.01 9.46
CA GLU A 243 -22.28 3.70 10.14
C GLU A 243 -22.69 2.57 9.18
N ALA A 244 -22.19 1.36 9.45
CA ALA A 244 -22.49 0.17 8.64
C ALA A 244 -22.16 0.30 7.14
N SER A 245 -21.20 1.16 6.79
CA SER A 245 -20.80 1.37 5.39
C SER A 245 -19.97 0.21 4.87
N ASN A 246 -20.19 -0.18 3.62
CA ASN A 246 -19.23 -0.91 2.79
C ASN A 246 -18.75 0.05 1.71
N LEU A 247 -17.55 0.61 1.86
CA LEU A 247 -17.12 1.80 1.12
C LEU A 247 -15.64 1.74 0.72
N ALA A 248 -15.35 1.98 -0.56
CA ALA A 248 -14.01 2.29 -1.05
C ALA A 248 -13.87 3.81 -1.28
N ILE A 249 -12.75 4.41 -0.83
CA ILE A 249 -12.36 5.78 -1.18
C ILE A 249 -10.98 5.71 -1.82
N VAL A 250 -10.91 6.00 -3.12
CA VAL A 250 -9.70 5.78 -3.91
C VAL A 250 -9.34 7.00 -4.75
N GLY A 251 -8.05 7.31 -4.84
CA GLY A 251 -7.54 8.33 -5.75
C GLY A 251 -7.80 7.98 -7.21
N ASP A 252 -8.26 8.96 -7.99
CA ASP A 252 -8.52 8.84 -9.42
C ASP A 252 -7.47 9.63 -10.22
N GLY A 253 -6.72 8.91 -11.06
CA GLY A 253 -5.60 9.45 -11.84
C GLY A 253 -4.37 9.88 -11.01
N GLY A 254 -4.28 9.51 -9.73
CA GLY A 254 -3.15 9.83 -8.85
C GLY A 254 -3.52 9.92 -7.37
N ILE A 255 -2.67 10.56 -6.57
CA ILE A 255 -2.85 10.66 -5.12
C ILE A 255 -3.64 11.92 -4.75
N ALA A 256 -4.79 11.75 -4.10
CA ALA A 256 -5.57 12.87 -3.56
C ALA A 256 -5.05 13.28 -2.17
N LYS A 257 -4.74 14.57 -1.99
CA LYS A 257 -4.36 15.12 -0.68
C LYS A 257 -5.59 15.60 0.06
N ILE A 258 -5.81 15.09 1.27
CA ILE A 258 -7.00 15.37 2.08
C ILE A 258 -6.54 15.87 3.45
N ARG A 259 -7.17 16.93 3.95
CA ARG A 259 -6.96 17.39 5.32
C ARG A 259 -8.23 17.97 5.95
N SER A 260 -8.35 17.81 7.26
CA SER A 260 -9.38 18.47 8.06
C SER A 260 -8.91 19.81 8.63
N ASN A 261 -9.85 20.71 8.91
CA ASN A 261 -9.64 21.94 9.67
C ASN A 261 -10.43 21.99 11.01
N THR A 262 -11.12 20.93 11.40
CA THR A 262 -11.98 20.91 12.61
C THR A 262 -11.80 19.68 13.52
N GLY A 263 -10.90 18.76 13.21
CA GLY A 263 -10.76 17.49 13.92
C GLY A 263 -9.97 16.46 13.11
N PRO A 264 -10.15 15.14 13.32
CA PRO A 264 -9.53 14.11 12.49
C PRO A 264 -9.84 14.31 11.00
N THR A 265 -8.95 13.90 10.08
CA THR A 265 -9.23 14.07 8.64
C THR A 265 -10.35 13.14 8.17
N LEU A 266 -10.27 11.86 8.53
CA LEU A 266 -11.29 10.87 8.25
C LEU A 266 -11.66 10.11 9.54
N GLN A 267 -12.95 10.00 9.82
CA GLN A 267 -13.51 9.24 10.92
C GLN A 267 -14.35 8.09 10.37
N ILE A 268 -13.97 6.86 10.74
CA ILE A 268 -14.70 5.65 10.37
C ILE A 268 -15.57 5.24 11.55
N ASN A 269 -16.89 5.38 11.37
CA ASN A 269 -17.87 4.99 12.36
C ASN A 269 -18.03 3.46 12.46
N PRO A 270 -18.59 2.95 13.57
CA PRO A 270 -18.70 1.52 13.84
C PRO A 270 -19.41 0.68 12.77
N SER A 271 -19.09 -0.60 12.79
CA SER A 271 -19.66 -1.64 11.91
C SER A 271 -19.40 -1.42 10.41
N SER A 272 -18.43 -0.58 10.06
CA SER A 272 -18.10 -0.27 8.67
C SER A 272 -16.93 -1.12 8.16
N LYS A 273 -16.93 -1.41 6.87
CA LYS A 273 -15.79 -1.94 6.11
C LYS A 273 -15.35 -0.87 5.12
N VAL A 274 -14.16 -0.33 5.31
CA VAL A 274 -13.64 0.77 4.49
C VAL A 274 -12.34 0.37 3.81
N LEU A 275 -12.29 0.53 2.49
CA LEU A 275 -11.09 0.37 1.67
C LEU A 275 -10.58 1.75 1.25
N LEU A 276 -9.29 2.00 1.39
CA LEU A 276 -8.64 3.28 1.11
C LEU A 276 -7.47 3.06 0.17
N GLY A 277 -7.40 3.84 -0.91
CA GLY A 277 -6.37 3.71 -1.94
C GLY A 277 -5.84 5.04 -2.44
N LYS A 278 -4.51 5.22 -2.54
CA LYS A 278 -3.91 6.41 -3.16
C LYS A 278 -4.37 7.73 -2.53
N LEU A 279 -4.39 7.79 -1.20
CA LEU A 279 -4.77 8.99 -0.44
C LEU A 279 -3.61 9.49 0.41
N ASN A 280 -3.50 10.82 0.52
CA ASN A 280 -2.54 11.48 1.38
C ASN A 280 -3.27 12.32 2.45
N PHE A 281 -3.40 11.76 3.64
CA PHE A 281 -3.92 12.42 4.83
C PHE A 281 -2.79 13.23 5.47
N SER A 282 -2.73 14.54 5.18
CA SER A 282 -1.61 15.34 5.65
C SER A 282 -1.90 16.76 6.07
N SER A 283 -0.99 17.29 6.90
CA SER A 283 -1.03 18.68 7.37
C SER A 283 -2.20 18.96 8.32
N ASN A 284 -2.56 17.99 9.17
CA ASN A 284 -3.51 18.13 10.28
C ASN A 284 -2.78 18.16 11.63
N ALA A 285 -1.91 19.15 11.85
CA ALA A 285 -0.95 19.16 12.97
C ALA A 285 -1.61 19.13 14.37
N ASP A 286 -2.87 19.52 14.46
CA ASP A 286 -3.64 19.58 15.70
C ASP A 286 -4.41 18.29 15.99
N ASP A 287 -4.56 17.39 15.01
CA ASP A 287 -5.39 16.18 15.16
C ASP A 287 -4.89 15.01 14.28
N THR A 288 -5.70 13.97 14.14
CA THR A 288 -5.34 12.69 13.56
C THR A 288 -5.59 12.68 12.05
N GLY A 289 -4.80 11.93 11.29
CA GLY A 289 -5.10 11.62 9.90
C GLY A 289 -6.39 10.80 9.81
N LEU A 290 -6.36 9.58 10.36
CA LEU A 290 -7.49 8.65 10.36
C LEU A 290 -7.82 8.13 11.76
N THR A 291 -9.09 8.19 12.14
CA THR A 291 -9.62 7.51 13.32
C THR A 291 -10.58 6.40 12.93
N CYS A 292 -10.47 5.24 13.58
CA CYS A 292 -11.37 4.10 13.40
C CYS A 292 -11.95 3.68 14.76
N THR A 293 -13.25 3.41 14.80
CA THR A 293 -13.91 2.83 15.97
C THR A 293 -14.79 1.65 15.57
N GLY A 294 -14.57 0.45 16.12
CA GLY A 294 -15.48 -0.70 15.97
C GLY A 294 -15.66 -1.20 14.53
N SER A 295 -14.63 -1.09 13.68
CA SER A 295 -14.74 -1.22 12.22
C SER A 295 -13.53 -1.89 11.57
N GLN A 296 -13.65 -2.18 10.26
CA GLN A 296 -12.59 -2.73 9.44
C GLN A 296 -12.03 -1.70 8.46
N VAL A 297 -10.71 -1.62 8.37
CA VAL A 297 -10.01 -0.71 7.46
C VAL A 297 -8.97 -1.47 6.67
N GLN A 298 -8.99 -1.32 5.34
CA GLN A 298 -7.91 -1.78 4.47
C GLN A 298 -7.36 -0.56 3.73
N GLY A 299 -6.07 -0.30 3.89
CA GLY A 299 -5.39 0.84 3.27
C GLY A 299 -4.23 0.38 2.42
N THR A 300 -4.21 0.80 1.17
CA THR A 300 -3.11 0.54 0.24
C THR A 300 -2.64 1.87 -0.37
N ASP A 301 -1.32 2.06 -0.50
CA ASP A 301 -0.74 3.27 -1.10
C ASP A 301 -1.18 4.57 -0.39
N LEU A 302 -1.15 4.54 0.95
CA LEU A 302 -1.55 5.67 1.78
C LEU A 302 -0.35 6.45 2.30
N ASN A 303 -0.55 7.75 2.52
CA ASN A 303 0.40 8.59 3.23
C ASN A 303 -0.29 9.34 4.38
N PHE A 304 0.23 9.16 5.59
CA PHE A 304 -0.15 9.88 6.79
C PHE A 304 1.02 10.76 7.22
N SER A 305 0.97 12.05 6.90
CA SER A 305 2.10 12.93 7.19
C SER A 305 1.77 14.30 7.77
N LEU A 306 2.64 14.81 8.64
CA LEU A 306 2.47 16.13 9.25
C LEU A 306 1.11 16.29 9.99
N ASN A 307 0.60 15.21 10.58
CA ASN A 307 -0.56 15.25 11.46
C ASN A 307 -0.10 15.25 12.92
N ARG A 308 -1.01 15.39 13.89
CA ARG A 308 -0.69 15.04 15.28
C ARG A 308 -0.41 13.55 15.40
N GLN A 309 -1.34 12.72 14.92
CA GLN A 309 -1.20 11.28 14.83
C GLN A 309 -1.54 10.81 13.42
N GLY A 310 -0.87 9.80 12.90
CA GLY A 310 -1.22 9.24 11.58
C GLY A 310 -2.55 8.48 11.64
N TYR A 311 -2.57 7.41 12.43
CA TYR A 311 -3.75 6.57 12.66
C TYR A 311 -4.03 6.33 14.15
N VAL A 312 -5.30 6.34 14.52
CA VAL A 312 -5.80 5.92 15.84
C VAL A 312 -6.97 4.95 15.66
N GLY A 313 -6.82 3.71 16.14
CA GLY A 313 -7.87 2.68 16.12
C GLY A 313 -8.37 2.33 17.52
N THR A 314 -9.67 2.13 17.67
CA THR A 314 -10.29 1.55 18.88
C THR A 314 -11.27 0.47 18.46
N ASP A 315 -11.06 -0.76 18.94
CA ASP A 315 -11.87 -1.92 18.57
C ASP A 315 -11.92 -2.17 17.04
N CYS A 316 -10.80 -1.94 16.34
CA CYS A 316 -10.74 -2.02 14.88
C CYS A 316 -9.86 -3.15 14.36
N THR A 317 -10.21 -3.71 13.20
CA THR A 317 -9.30 -4.53 12.40
C THR A 317 -8.76 -3.69 11.25
N ALA A 318 -7.46 -3.42 11.23
CA ALA A 318 -6.82 -2.59 10.22
C ALA A 318 -5.72 -3.34 9.47
N HIS A 319 -5.65 -3.18 8.16
CA HIS A 319 -4.57 -3.69 7.32
C HIS A 319 -4.01 -2.55 6.47
N PHE A 320 -2.74 -2.19 6.68
CA PHE A 320 -2.04 -1.16 5.92
C PHE A 320 -0.96 -1.82 5.07
N ASN A 321 -1.10 -1.75 3.75
CA ASN A 321 -0.11 -2.16 2.77
C ASN A 321 0.47 -0.92 2.09
N ARG A 322 1.78 -0.93 1.79
CA ARG A 322 2.45 0.18 1.08
C ARG A 322 2.11 1.56 1.62
N THR A 323 2.09 1.68 2.94
CA THR A 323 1.65 2.89 3.64
C THR A 323 2.83 3.60 4.30
N VAL A 324 2.83 4.93 4.25
CA VAL A 324 3.86 5.76 4.89
C VAL A 324 3.24 6.56 6.03
N PHE A 325 3.76 6.37 7.25
CA PHE A 325 3.49 7.21 8.42
C PHE A 325 4.71 8.08 8.71
N TYR A 326 4.62 9.37 8.42
CA TYR A 326 5.80 10.23 8.36
C TYR A 326 5.62 11.61 9.01
N LYS A 327 6.52 11.99 9.93
CA LYS A 327 6.52 13.32 10.56
C LYS A 327 5.19 13.69 11.22
N ASN A 328 4.48 12.72 11.77
CA ASN A 328 3.37 12.99 12.66
C ASN A 328 3.96 13.46 14.01
N THR A 329 3.47 14.58 14.55
CA THR A 329 4.14 15.27 15.66
C THR A 329 4.11 14.45 16.94
N SER A 330 3.04 13.70 17.21
CA SER A 330 2.92 12.79 18.33
C SER A 330 3.31 11.36 17.97
N GLY A 331 2.69 10.73 16.96
CA GLY A 331 2.99 9.34 16.67
C GLY A 331 2.47 8.85 15.33
N GLY A 332 3.09 7.80 14.79
CA GLY A 332 2.69 7.21 13.51
C GLY A 332 1.34 6.51 13.61
N LEU A 333 1.25 5.50 14.48
CA LEU A 333 0.09 4.62 14.58
C LEU A 333 -0.17 4.24 16.05
N SER A 334 -1.42 4.34 16.49
CA SER A 334 -1.86 3.73 17.75
C SER A 334 -3.14 2.91 17.58
N ALA A 335 -3.26 1.78 18.28
CA ALA A 335 -4.43 0.93 18.23
C ALA A 335 -4.75 0.30 19.59
N PHE A 336 -6.03 0.23 19.94
CA PHE A 336 -6.50 -0.22 21.24
C PHE A 336 -7.76 -1.08 21.11
N GLY A 337 -8.02 -1.90 22.13
CA GLY A 337 -9.26 -2.66 22.26
C GLY A 337 -9.25 -3.97 21.50
N ALA A 338 -10.44 -4.48 21.19
CA ALA A 338 -10.61 -5.73 20.47
C ALA A 338 -10.32 -5.55 18.97
N GLY A 339 -9.29 -6.23 18.45
CA GLY A 339 -8.97 -6.14 17.04
C GLY A 339 -7.51 -6.48 16.75
N ALA A 340 -7.13 -6.24 15.51
CA ALA A 340 -5.77 -6.49 15.04
C ALA A 340 -5.36 -5.42 14.03
N THR A 341 -4.12 -4.97 14.09
CA THR A 341 -3.51 -4.11 13.06
C THR A 341 -2.39 -4.85 12.37
N ALA A 342 -2.49 -5.01 11.06
CA ALA A 342 -1.42 -5.51 10.21
C ALA A 342 -0.79 -4.34 9.43
N VAL A 343 0.54 -4.27 9.40
CA VAL A 343 1.31 -3.29 8.64
C VAL A 343 2.32 -4.04 7.79
N VAL A 344 2.21 -3.87 6.48
CA VAL A 344 2.86 -4.70 5.46
C VAL A 344 3.51 -3.80 4.43
N ASN A 345 4.74 -4.10 4.01
CA ASN A 345 5.48 -3.29 3.01
C ASN A 345 5.43 -1.79 3.32
N SER A 346 5.56 -1.38 4.57
CA SER A 346 5.20 -0.01 4.98
C SER A 346 6.33 0.68 5.75
N TYR A 347 6.29 2.01 5.72
CA TYR A 347 7.25 2.87 6.41
C TYR A 347 6.61 3.59 7.59
N ILE A 348 7.25 3.53 8.74
CA ILE A 348 6.91 4.34 9.91
C ILE A 348 8.16 5.11 10.32
N SER A 349 8.24 6.39 9.97
CA SER A 349 9.47 7.16 10.16
C SER A 349 9.29 8.59 10.64
N ASN A 350 10.27 9.09 11.38
CA ASN A 350 10.34 10.49 11.81
C ASN A 350 9.11 11.01 12.58
N ASN A 351 8.34 10.12 13.21
CA ASN A 351 7.19 10.51 14.03
C ASN A 351 7.61 10.83 15.47
N GLY A 352 6.76 11.54 16.21
CA GLY A 352 6.93 11.82 17.65
C GLY A 352 7.93 12.92 17.99
N ALA A 353 8.07 13.92 17.12
CA ALA A 353 8.95 15.07 17.33
C ALA A 353 8.46 16.09 18.38
N ASN A 354 7.24 15.95 18.92
CA ASN A 354 6.72 16.85 19.95
C ASN A 354 7.17 16.44 21.37
N ALA A 355 7.28 17.44 22.25
CA ALA A 355 7.64 17.24 23.66
C ALA A 355 6.45 16.73 24.52
N GLU A 356 5.53 15.98 23.90
CA GLU A 356 4.38 15.36 24.59
C GLU A 356 4.15 13.91 24.10
N ALA A 357 4.97 13.42 23.17
CA ALA A 357 4.85 12.09 22.59
C ALA A 357 5.26 11.02 23.61
N ASN A 358 4.27 10.24 24.06
CA ASN A 358 4.54 9.03 24.84
C ASN A 358 5.10 7.87 23.99
N TYR A 359 5.02 7.97 22.66
CA TYR A 359 5.53 6.99 21.70
C TYR A 359 5.81 7.69 20.37
N GLY A 360 6.64 7.11 19.50
CA GLY A 360 6.93 7.69 18.18
C GLY A 360 6.31 6.93 17.03
N GLY A 361 6.72 5.68 16.84
CA GLY A 361 6.29 4.83 15.75
C GLY A 361 4.92 4.23 16.01
N LEU A 362 4.92 3.11 16.74
CA LEU A 362 3.77 2.23 16.94
C LEU A 362 3.42 2.14 18.43
N LEU A 363 2.13 2.23 18.75
CA LEU A 363 1.59 1.97 20.09
C LEU A 363 0.42 0.98 20.01
N THR A 364 0.43 -0.06 20.85
CA THR A 364 -0.71 -0.97 21.01
C THR A 364 -1.07 -1.20 22.49
N GLY A 365 -2.33 -1.50 22.79
CA GLY A 365 -2.84 -1.75 24.14
C GLY A 365 -4.21 -2.41 24.17
N GLN A 366 -4.69 -2.73 25.38
CA GLN A 366 -6.06 -3.23 25.61
C GLN A 366 -6.45 -4.46 24.77
N SER A 367 -5.58 -5.47 24.74
CA SER A 367 -5.71 -6.74 24.02
C SER A 367 -5.61 -6.65 22.49
N HIS A 368 -5.30 -5.47 21.94
CA HIS A 368 -5.14 -5.28 20.51
C HIS A 368 -3.89 -5.99 19.97
N GLU A 369 -4.05 -6.75 18.90
CA GLU A 369 -2.95 -7.48 18.24
C GLU A 369 -2.24 -6.61 17.20
N LEU A 370 -0.92 -6.77 17.07
CA LEU A 370 -0.11 -6.05 16.09
C LEU A 370 0.73 -7.02 15.26
N ASN A 371 0.67 -6.92 13.94
CA ASN A 371 1.47 -7.72 13.02
C ASN A 371 2.24 -6.80 12.08
N LEU A 372 3.57 -6.91 12.11
CA LEU A 372 4.47 -6.19 11.23
C LEU A 372 5.20 -7.17 10.33
N VAL A 373 5.04 -7.02 9.02
CA VAL A 373 5.69 -7.89 8.03
C VAL A 373 6.32 -7.02 6.95
N TYR A 374 7.57 -7.31 6.59
CA TYR A 374 8.30 -6.55 5.56
C TYR A 374 8.11 -5.03 5.73
N SER A 375 8.35 -4.49 6.93
CA SER A 375 8.10 -3.07 7.21
C SER A 375 9.32 -2.41 7.85
N THR A 376 9.47 -1.10 7.64
CA THR A 376 10.62 -0.33 8.08
C THR A 376 10.19 0.76 9.08
N VAL A 377 10.51 0.57 10.35
CA VAL A 377 10.25 1.49 11.46
C VAL A 377 11.57 2.14 11.87
N VAL A 378 11.83 3.36 11.42
CA VAL A 378 13.14 3.99 11.57
C VAL A 378 13.05 5.44 12.00
N ASN A 379 13.95 5.86 12.90
CA ASN A 379 14.17 7.27 13.25
C ASN A 379 12.90 7.97 13.79
N ASN A 380 12.11 7.24 14.55
CA ASN A 380 11.02 7.82 15.34
C ASN A 380 11.57 8.37 16.67
N LEU A 381 10.82 9.29 17.28
CA LEU A 381 11.16 9.99 18.50
C LEU A 381 10.02 9.87 19.51
N SER A 382 10.32 10.06 20.78
CA SER A 382 9.37 10.12 21.88
C SER A 382 10.04 10.86 23.04
N GLU A 383 9.23 11.45 23.91
CA GLU A 383 9.72 12.09 25.12
C GLU A 383 9.92 11.07 26.25
N VAL A 384 8.93 10.19 26.46
CA VAL A 384 8.87 9.33 27.66
C VAL A 384 8.97 7.83 27.33
N GLY A 385 8.17 7.33 26.39
CA GLY A 385 8.08 5.89 26.11
C GLY A 385 8.98 5.45 24.96
N ALA A 386 8.77 4.23 24.47
CA ALA A 386 9.55 3.67 23.38
C ALA A 386 9.32 4.41 22.05
N ARG A 387 10.40 4.60 21.31
CA ARG A 387 10.41 5.40 20.07
C ARG A 387 9.85 4.65 18.88
N SER A 388 10.14 3.37 18.74
CA SER A 388 9.75 2.58 17.57
C SER A 388 8.50 1.75 17.86
N LEU A 389 8.50 0.96 18.94
CA LEU A 389 7.41 0.07 19.30
C LEU A 389 7.15 0.11 20.81
N LEU A 390 5.96 0.56 21.21
CA LEU A 390 5.47 0.54 22.58
C LEU A 390 4.23 -0.36 22.69
N CYS A 391 4.25 -1.29 23.63
CA CYS A 391 3.07 -2.07 24.00
C CYS A 391 2.71 -1.80 25.45
N MET A 392 1.45 -1.42 25.68
CA MET A 392 0.92 -1.31 27.03
C MET A 392 0.92 -2.68 27.73
N PRO A 393 0.93 -2.72 29.07
CA PRO A 393 0.95 -3.99 29.81
C PRO A 393 -0.24 -4.92 29.51
N ASP A 394 -1.34 -4.37 29.01
CA ASP A 394 -2.56 -5.08 28.62
C ASP A 394 -2.66 -5.31 27.11
N ALA A 395 -1.63 -5.02 26.31
CA ALA A 395 -1.63 -5.24 24.87
C ALA A 395 -1.80 -6.72 24.49
N GLY A 396 -2.33 -6.96 23.30
CA GLY A 396 -2.38 -8.28 22.68
C GLY A 396 -1.00 -8.75 22.20
N ALA A 397 -0.99 -9.85 21.44
CA ALA A 397 0.23 -10.34 20.83
C ALA A 397 0.77 -9.34 19.80
N ALA A 398 2.09 -9.14 19.79
CA ALA A 398 2.77 -8.37 18.77
C ALA A 398 3.75 -9.29 18.02
N THR A 399 3.61 -9.39 16.70
CA THR A 399 4.53 -10.15 15.84
C THR A 399 5.24 -9.21 14.88
N VAL A 400 6.55 -9.40 14.75
CA VAL A 400 7.40 -8.65 13.82
C VAL A 400 8.22 -9.65 13.04
N ARG A 401 8.06 -9.67 11.72
CA ARG A 401 8.80 -10.57 10.84
C ARG A 401 9.34 -9.85 9.62
N ASN A 402 10.51 -10.27 9.14
CA ASN A 402 11.11 -9.77 7.90
C ASN A 402 11.23 -8.24 7.88
N SER A 403 11.40 -7.59 9.03
CA SER A 403 11.22 -6.15 9.20
C SER A 403 12.47 -5.47 9.77
N VAL A 404 12.52 -4.15 9.70
CA VAL A 404 13.59 -3.34 10.30
C VAL A 404 12.99 -2.40 11.33
N ILE A 405 13.49 -2.44 12.57
CA ILE A 405 13.05 -1.59 13.67
C ILE A 405 14.30 -0.97 14.32
N ILE A 406 14.52 0.32 14.09
CA ILE A 406 15.69 1.03 14.58
C ILE A 406 15.29 2.42 15.08
N ALA A 407 15.46 2.66 16.38
CA ALA A 407 15.51 4.02 16.91
C ALA A 407 16.94 4.54 16.91
N PHE A 408 17.08 5.86 16.88
CA PHE A 408 18.41 6.49 16.94
C PHE A 408 18.88 6.70 18.39
N VAL A 409 17.99 6.50 19.37
CA VAL A 409 18.29 6.53 20.81
C VAL A 409 17.31 5.62 21.54
N ALA A 410 17.74 5.01 22.64
CA ALA A 410 16.90 4.22 23.52
C ALA A 410 15.88 5.07 24.34
N PRO A 411 14.78 4.47 24.81
CA PRO A 411 14.32 3.12 24.46
C PRO A 411 13.70 3.09 23.04
N SER A 412 14.11 2.14 22.21
CA SER A 412 13.53 1.87 20.88
C SER A 412 12.28 1.01 21.00
N ILE A 413 12.36 -0.07 21.79
CA ILE A 413 11.31 -1.07 21.95
C ILE A 413 11.01 -1.27 23.43
N ASP A 414 9.75 -1.10 23.79
CA ASP A 414 9.19 -1.51 25.09
C ASP A 414 7.90 -2.29 24.82
N CYS A 415 8.06 -3.57 24.53
CA CYS A 415 6.95 -4.45 24.21
C CYS A 415 7.22 -5.89 24.65
N ALA A 416 6.76 -6.24 25.85
CA ALA A 416 6.96 -7.57 26.41
C ALA A 416 6.21 -8.69 25.64
N THR A 417 5.15 -8.34 24.92
CA THR A 417 4.35 -9.26 24.10
C THR A 417 4.91 -9.45 22.69
N ALA A 418 5.98 -8.74 22.31
CA ALA A 418 6.56 -8.83 20.98
C ALA A 418 7.40 -10.09 20.76
N THR A 419 7.18 -10.74 19.62
CA THR A 419 8.06 -11.75 19.04
C THR A 419 8.67 -11.23 17.75
N PHE A 420 9.98 -11.44 17.59
CA PHE A 420 10.75 -10.98 16.42
C PHE A 420 11.34 -12.18 15.68
N GLU A 421 11.17 -12.24 14.37
CA GLU A 421 11.73 -13.28 13.49
C GLU A 421 12.34 -12.63 12.24
N ASN A 422 13.52 -13.06 11.81
CA ASN A 422 14.15 -12.63 10.55
C ASN A 422 14.19 -11.10 10.37
N SER A 423 14.43 -10.37 11.45
CA SER A 423 14.28 -8.91 11.50
C SER A 423 15.54 -8.25 12.02
N ALA A 424 15.79 -7.02 11.58
CA ALA A 424 16.88 -6.19 12.10
C ALA A 424 16.36 -5.26 13.18
N ILE A 425 16.88 -5.38 14.41
CA ILE A 425 16.40 -4.65 15.59
C ILE A 425 17.55 -4.03 16.38
N ASP A 426 17.38 -2.81 16.88
CA ASP A 426 18.41 -2.08 17.63
C ASP A 426 18.33 -2.28 19.16
N GLU A 427 17.15 -2.63 19.65
CA GLU A 427 16.88 -2.91 21.06
C GLU A 427 15.80 -3.98 21.18
N GLY A 428 15.84 -4.78 22.25
CA GLY A 428 14.88 -5.86 22.49
C GLY A 428 15.49 -7.24 22.38
N LYS A 429 14.64 -8.28 22.31
CA LYS A 429 15.08 -9.68 22.23
C LYS A 429 15.63 -9.99 20.85
N THR A 430 16.95 -9.92 20.71
CA THR A 430 17.71 -10.56 19.63
C THR A 430 17.96 -12.06 19.92
N ASP A 431 17.34 -12.60 20.98
CA ASP A 431 17.52 -13.98 21.42
C ASP A 431 16.87 -14.96 20.43
N GLY A 432 17.70 -15.69 19.70
CA GLY A 432 17.34 -16.62 18.64
C GLY A 432 18.09 -16.27 17.36
N ASP A 433 18.80 -17.23 16.77
CA ASP A 433 19.81 -17.04 15.70
C ASP A 433 19.29 -16.36 14.39
N THR A 434 18.04 -15.93 14.34
CA THR A 434 17.35 -15.42 13.15
C THR A 434 17.32 -13.89 13.03
N ASN A 435 17.52 -13.14 14.11
CA ASN A 435 17.45 -11.67 14.09
C ASN A 435 18.83 -11.04 13.97
N LEU A 436 18.92 -9.90 13.29
CA LEU A 436 20.12 -9.10 13.19
C LEU A 436 20.10 -7.98 14.23
N ALA A 437 21.12 -7.92 15.09
CA ALA A 437 21.33 -6.78 15.96
C ALA A 437 21.81 -5.58 15.13
N ALA A 438 21.07 -4.49 15.18
CA ALA A 438 21.34 -3.26 14.45
C ALA A 438 21.82 -2.13 15.39
N THR A 439 22.49 -1.14 14.81
CA THR A 439 22.84 0.11 15.48
C THR A 439 22.35 1.30 14.66
N MET A 440 22.38 2.49 15.26
CA MET A 440 22.10 3.73 14.51
C MET A 440 23.03 3.91 13.29
N ALA A 441 24.30 3.51 13.40
CA ALA A 441 25.25 3.62 12.30
C ALA A 441 24.86 2.70 11.13
N ASP A 442 24.30 1.54 11.44
CA ASP A 442 23.84 0.57 10.45
C ASP A 442 22.71 1.13 9.59
N ALA A 443 21.74 1.84 10.17
CA ALA A 443 20.67 2.48 9.41
C ALA A 443 21.20 3.44 8.32
N MET A 444 22.30 4.16 8.59
CA MET A 444 22.92 5.06 7.61
C MET A 444 23.66 4.32 6.49
N VAL A 445 24.10 3.09 6.78
CA VAL A 445 24.79 2.21 5.83
C VAL A 445 23.79 1.41 5.00
N TRP A 446 22.67 0.98 5.58
CA TRP A 446 21.69 0.10 4.94
C TRP A 446 20.71 0.81 4.04
N PHE A 447 20.42 2.09 4.31
CA PHE A 447 19.43 2.85 3.55
C PHE A 447 20.04 4.06 2.86
N GLU A 448 19.41 4.48 1.76
CA GLU A 448 19.62 5.79 1.15
C GLU A 448 19.09 6.91 2.06
N GLY A 449 19.37 8.15 1.67
CA GLY A 449 18.81 9.32 2.34
C GLY A 449 17.27 9.29 2.27
N GLN A 450 16.63 9.61 3.39
CA GLN A 450 15.18 9.58 3.50
C GLN A 450 14.52 10.60 2.56
N VAL A 451 13.51 10.16 1.80
CA VAL A 451 12.69 11.01 0.92
C VAL A 451 11.21 10.71 1.17
N GLY A 452 10.42 11.72 1.53
CA GLY A 452 8.96 11.56 1.68
C GLY A 452 8.48 10.58 2.78
N GLY A 453 9.39 10.09 3.62
CA GLY A 453 9.14 9.10 4.68
C GLY A 453 9.72 7.72 4.35
N VAL A 454 10.19 7.56 3.12
CA VAL A 454 10.72 6.31 2.58
C VAL A 454 12.23 6.25 2.81
N TYR A 455 12.68 5.11 3.31
CA TYR A 455 14.08 4.73 3.46
C TYR A 455 14.36 3.61 2.47
N LYS A 456 14.88 3.96 1.28
CA LYS A 456 15.17 2.97 0.23
C LYS A 456 16.33 2.08 0.64
N ALA A 457 16.20 0.77 0.47
CA ALA A 457 17.26 -0.16 0.81
C ALA A 457 18.43 -0.03 -0.16
N LYS A 458 19.66 -0.17 0.34
CA LYS A 458 20.86 -0.29 -0.49
C LYS A 458 21.19 -1.75 -0.76
N ALA A 459 21.75 -2.00 -1.94
CA ALA A 459 22.29 -3.29 -2.32
C ALA A 459 23.44 -3.73 -1.39
N ASP A 460 23.67 -5.05 -1.32
CA ASP A 460 24.82 -5.66 -0.61
C ASP A 460 24.91 -5.32 0.89
N THR A 461 23.76 -5.15 1.54
CA THR A 461 23.66 -4.89 2.97
C THR A 461 23.33 -6.17 3.74
N PRO A 462 23.65 -6.25 5.04
CA PRO A 462 23.27 -7.41 5.87
C PRO A 462 21.78 -7.73 5.91
N ILE A 463 20.90 -6.78 5.57
CA ILE A 463 19.45 -7.00 5.51
C ILE A 463 19.01 -7.72 4.23
N ALA A 464 19.86 -7.86 3.21
CA ALA A 464 19.54 -8.39 1.88
C ALA A 464 19.11 -9.87 1.85
N THR A 465 19.56 -10.65 2.82
CA THR A 465 19.26 -12.09 2.94
C THR A 465 18.70 -12.44 4.32
N LEU A 466 18.25 -11.42 5.06
CA LEU A 466 17.79 -11.58 6.43
C LEU A 466 16.35 -12.08 6.50
N ALA A 467 15.47 -11.57 5.64
CA ALA A 467 14.09 -12.01 5.59
C ALA A 467 14.02 -13.44 5.02
N VAL A 468 13.01 -14.18 5.45
CA VAL A 468 12.65 -15.48 4.84
C VAL A 468 11.18 -15.40 4.43
N TRP A 469 10.94 -15.53 3.14
CA TRP A 469 9.61 -15.50 2.55
C TRP A 469 8.83 -16.75 2.94
N LYS A 470 7.55 -16.59 3.27
CA LYS A 470 6.62 -17.66 3.63
C LYS A 470 5.34 -17.57 2.81
N ASP A 471 4.66 -18.69 2.61
CA ASP A 471 3.34 -18.69 1.95
C ASP A 471 2.38 -17.68 2.60
N GLY A 472 1.81 -16.81 1.78
CA GLY A 472 0.95 -15.70 2.20
C GLY A 472 1.69 -14.38 2.46
N ASP A 473 3.02 -14.34 2.31
CA ASP A 473 3.76 -13.09 2.25
C ASP A 473 3.46 -12.28 0.99
N PRO A 474 3.70 -10.96 1.01
CA PRO A 474 3.54 -10.12 -0.16
C PRO A 474 4.38 -10.61 -1.33
N ALA A 475 3.77 -10.65 -2.51
CA ALA A 475 4.45 -10.98 -3.76
C ALA A 475 5.29 -9.82 -4.33
N THR A 476 5.07 -8.60 -3.84
CA THR A 476 5.82 -7.39 -4.22
C THR A 476 6.20 -6.58 -2.99
N ASP A 477 7.15 -5.66 -3.13
CA ASP A 477 7.58 -4.74 -2.07
C ASP A 477 6.81 -3.40 -2.08
N PHE A 478 7.33 -2.38 -1.41
CA PHE A 478 6.74 -1.04 -1.37
C PHE A 478 6.66 -0.36 -2.75
N ASN A 479 7.64 -0.55 -3.63
CA ASN A 479 7.66 0.05 -4.97
C ASN A 479 6.93 -0.80 -6.01
N GLY A 480 6.51 -2.01 -5.64
CA GLY A 480 5.93 -2.99 -6.57
C GLY A 480 6.98 -3.94 -7.17
N ASP A 481 8.23 -3.90 -6.70
CA ASP A 481 9.26 -4.81 -7.19
C ASP A 481 8.93 -6.24 -6.70
N PRO A 482 9.00 -7.27 -7.56
CA PRO A 482 8.68 -8.64 -7.18
C PRO A 482 9.52 -9.12 -6.00
N ARG A 483 8.90 -9.82 -5.06
CA ARG A 483 9.57 -10.58 -4.00
C ARG A 483 9.68 -12.06 -4.42
N PRO A 484 10.49 -12.87 -3.71
CA PRO A 484 10.46 -14.32 -3.88
C PRO A 484 9.04 -14.88 -3.77
N ALA A 485 8.79 -16.01 -4.41
CA ALA A 485 7.48 -16.66 -4.43
C ALA A 485 7.52 -18.11 -3.92
N THR A 486 8.66 -18.53 -3.34
CA THR A 486 8.87 -19.88 -2.82
C THR A 486 9.13 -19.84 -1.31
N ASP A 487 8.37 -20.63 -0.55
CA ASP A 487 8.55 -20.76 0.90
C ASP A 487 9.99 -21.12 1.26
N GLY A 488 10.58 -20.36 2.18
CA GLY A 488 11.95 -20.52 2.65
C GLY A 488 13.01 -19.76 1.86
N GLU A 489 12.67 -19.10 0.75
CA GLU A 489 13.62 -18.24 0.03
C GLU A 489 13.95 -16.98 0.84
N THR A 490 15.23 -16.59 0.82
CA THR A 490 15.70 -15.39 1.52
C THR A 490 15.39 -14.13 0.74
N ASP A 491 15.12 -13.03 1.45
CA ASP A 491 14.80 -11.72 0.87
C ASP A 491 15.36 -10.57 1.73
N TYR A 492 15.13 -9.33 1.28
CA TYR A 492 15.40 -8.13 2.05
C TYR A 492 14.44 -7.97 3.21
N ALA A 493 14.97 -7.80 4.42
CA ALA A 493 14.18 -7.33 5.55
C ALA A 493 13.84 -5.84 5.39
N GLY A 494 12.58 -5.49 5.66
CA GLY A 494 12.04 -4.14 5.51
C GLY A 494 11.08 -4.00 4.32
N ALA A 495 10.56 -2.79 4.16
CA ALA A 495 9.50 -2.47 3.20
C ALA A 495 9.89 -2.59 1.72
N ASP A 496 11.17 -2.54 1.40
CA ASP A 496 11.65 -2.23 0.06
C ASP A 496 12.92 -3.02 -0.25
N ARG A 497 13.07 -3.32 -1.53
CA ARG A 497 14.28 -3.87 -2.13
C ARG A 497 14.96 -2.78 -2.96
N PRO A 498 16.29 -2.81 -3.10
CA PRO A 498 16.95 -1.98 -4.09
C PRO A 498 16.39 -2.35 -5.48
N ALA A 499 16.04 -1.34 -6.28
CA ALA A 499 15.61 -1.54 -7.67
C ALA A 499 16.68 -2.35 -8.43
N GLN A 500 16.24 -3.34 -9.21
CA GLN A 500 17.12 -4.20 -10.00
C GLN A 500 17.68 -3.50 -11.24
#